data_AF-A0A957T998-F1
#
_entry.id   AF-A0A957T998-F1
#
_cell.length_a   1.000
_cell.length_b   1.000
_cell.length_c   1.000
_cell.angle_alpha   90.00
_cell.angle_beta   90.00
_cell.angle_gamma   90.00
#
_symmetry.space_group_name_H-M   'P 1'
#
loop_
_entity.id
_entity.type
_entity.pdbx_description
1 polymer ?
#
loop_
_entity_poly.entity_id
_entity_poly.type
_entity_poly.pdbx_seq_one_letter_code
_entity_poly.pdbx_strand_id
1 'polypeptide(L)'
;MKRKLMSLLVLLLLAGLVLSACGGAAAPAPAGDEPAAAEQPAAAEEEPSAGLGELPRNETLIADILTGRVGSPNNFNEWVGWKWRDRGMQNLANEPMWSIDFATGEI
;
A
#
# COMPACT_ATOMS: atom_id res chain seq x y z
N MET A 1 -5.47 11.65 44.43
CA MET A 1 -4.45 10.57 44.34
C MET A 1 -4.86 9.44 43.40
N LYS A 2 -6.11 8.93 43.45
CA LYS A 2 -6.60 7.83 42.60
C LYS A 2 -6.51 8.08 41.08
N ARG A 3 -6.79 9.31 40.61
CA ARG A 3 -6.66 9.67 39.18
C ARG A 3 -5.21 9.69 38.70
N LYS A 4 -4.29 10.24 39.50
CA LYS A 4 -2.84 10.22 39.21
C LYS A 4 -2.28 8.79 39.24
N LEU A 5 -2.77 7.96 40.16
CA LEU A 5 -2.43 6.54 40.26
C LEU A 5 -2.94 5.74 39.04
N MET A 6 -4.17 5.98 38.58
CA MET A 6 -4.71 5.36 37.37
C MET A 6 -3.94 5.80 36.11
N SER A 7 -3.61 7.08 35.97
CA SER A 7 -2.79 7.55 34.85
C SER A 7 -1.39 6.91 34.84
N LEU A 8 -0.79 6.72 36.01
CA LEU A 8 0.52 6.09 36.14
C LEU A 8 0.47 4.58 35.80
N LEU A 9 -0.60 3.88 36.17
CA LEU A 9 -0.83 2.47 35.81
C LEU A 9 -1.03 2.28 34.29
N VAL A 10 -1.80 3.16 33.64
CA VAL A 10 -1.99 3.11 32.17
C VAL A 10 -0.68 3.40 31.43
N LEU A 11 0.12 4.35 31.93
CA LEU A 11 1.43 4.67 31.36
C LEU A 11 2.40 3.47 31.46
N LEU A 12 2.41 2.78 32.61
CA LEU A 12 3.22 1.57 32.82
C LEU A 12 2.81 0.42 31.92
N LEU A 13 1.50 0.22 31.69
CA LEU A 13 0.99 -0.80 30.78
C LEU A 13 1.40 -0.53 29.32
N LEU A 14 1.33 0.71 28.87
CA LEU A 14 1.76 1.10 27.52
C LEU A 14 3.27 0.95 27.35
N ALA A 15 4.07 1.34 28.36
CA ALA A 15 5.51 1.12 28.34
C ALA A 15 5.87 -0.38 28.29
N GLY A 16 5.15 -1.22 29.05
CA GLY A 16 5.33 -2.68 29.01
C GLY A 16 5.04 -3.29 27.64
N LEU A 17 3.99 -2.83 26.95
CA LEU A 17 3.69 -3.28 25.58
C LEU A 17 4.80 -2.91 24.59
N VAL A 18 5.37 -1.70 24.71
CA VAL A 18 6.46 -1.23 23.83
C VAL A 18 7.75 -2.00 24.06
N LEU A 19 8.09 -2.34 25.32
CA LEU A 19 9.29 -3.15 25.61
C LEU A 19 9.15 -4.60 25.11
N SER A 20 7.93 -5.15 25.12
CA SER A 20 7.67 -6.50 24.60
C SER A 20 7.81 -6.61 23.07
N ALA A 21 7.70 -5.50 22.34
CA ALA A 21 7.78 -5.48 20.87
C ALA A 21 9.22 -5.42 20.32
N CYS A 22 10.24 -5.19 21.17
CA CYS A 22 11.64 -5.10 20.77
C CYS A 22 12.53 -6.23 21.33
N GLY A 23 11.94 -7.40 21.63
CA GLY A 23 12.66 -8.60 22.04
C GLY A 23 13.18 -9.43 20.85
N GLY A 24 13.94 -8.83 19.93
CA GLY A 24 14.70 -9.56 18.91
C GLY A 24 15.91 -10.23 19.57
N ALA A 25 16.01 -11.55 19.42
CA ALA A 25 17.07 -12.36 20.02
C ALA A 25 18.46 -11.91 19.54
N ALA A 26 19.19 -11.24 20.43
CA ALA A 26 20.63 -11.06 20.30
C ALA A 26 21.30 -12.34 20.81
N ALA A 27 21.93 -13.09 19.90
CA ALA A 27 22.96 -14.06 20.24
C ALA A 27 24.26 -13.67 19.51
N PRO A 28 25.31 -13.26 20.22
CA PRO A 28 26.66 -13.22 19.67
C PRO A 28 27.45 -14.43 20.21
N ALA A 29 27.94 -15.28 19.31
CA ALA A 29 29.21 -16.00 19.44
C ALA A 29 29.48 -16.83 18.17
N PRO A 30 30.53 -16.53 17.39
CA PRO A 30 31.03 -17.43 16.37
C PRO A 30 32.10 -18.33 16.98
N ALA A 31 31.89 -19.65 16.96
CA ALA A 31 32.96 -20.65 17.03
C ALA A 31 32.40 -22.02 16.60
N GLY A 32 32.96 -22.58 15.52
CA GLY A 32 32.79 -24.00 15.17
C GLY A 32 32.46 -24.25 13.70
N ASP A 33 33.46 -24.69 12.95
CA ASP A 33 33.43 -25.19 11.57
C ASP A 33 32.54 -26.44 11.35
N GLU A 34 31.82 -26.42 10.20
CA GLU A 34 31.39 -27.51 9.29
C GLU A 34 30.51 -28.70 9.76
N PRO A 35 29.80 -29.40 8.83
CA PRO A 35 29.07 -28.96 7.63
C PRO A 35 27.68 -29.65 7.50
N ALA A 36 26.95 -29.27 6.44
CA ALA A 36 25.84 -29.98 5.79
C ALA A 36 24.39 -29.65 6.19
N ALA A 37 23.56 -29.72 5.13
CA ALA A 37 22.11 -29.59 5.04
C ALA A 37 21.55 -28.16 5.05
N ALA A 38 21.32 -27.64 3.85
CA ALA A 38 19.99 -27.36 3.33
C ALA A 38 20.14 -26.49 2.07
N GLU A 39 19.57 -26.96 0.96
CA GLU A 39 19.15 -26.04 -0.09
C GLU A 39 18.24 -25.01 0.57
N GLN A 40 18.75 -23.78 0.65
CA GLN A 40 17.96 -22.62 0.99
C GLN A 40 16.79 -22.58 -0.02
N PRO A 41 15.53 -22.53 0.42
CA PRO A 41 14.46 -22.16 -0.50
C PRO A 41 14.88 -20.83 -1.10
N ALA A 42 14.81 -20.74 -2.43
CA ALA A 42 14.98 -19.50 -3.16
C ALA A 42 14.33 -18.38 -2.33
N ALA A 43 15.15 -17.42 -1.91
CA ALA A 43 14.66 -16.21 -1.30
C ALA A 43 13.52 -15.75 -2.20
N ALA A 44 12.31 -15.66 -1.63
CA ALA A 44 11.19 -15.04 -2.29
C ALA A 44 11.74 -13.74 -2.87
N GLU A 45 11.73 -13.65 -4.20
CA GLU A 45 12.20 -12.47 -4.91
C GLU A 45 11.41 -11.30 -4.32
N GLU A 46 12.08 -10.45 -3.53
CA GLU A 46 11.50 -9.17 -3.10
C GLU A 46 11.37 -8.33 -4.37
N GLU A 47 10.26 -8.53 -5.06
CA GLU A 47 9.81 -7.70 -6.17
C GLU A 47 9.89 -6.23 -5.71
N PRO A 48 10.60 -5.37 -6.44
CA PRO A 48 10.83 -4.01 -6.00
C PRO A 48 9.50 -3.25 -5.86
N SER A 49 9.11 -2.99 -4.62
CA SER A 49 8.04 -2.04 -4.30
C SER A 49 8.46 -0.66 -4.80
N ALA A 50 7.78 -0.15 -5.83
CA ALA A 50 8.10 1.12 -6.47
C ALA A 50 7.72 2.36 -5.65
N GLY A 51 7.69 2.24 -4.31
CA GLY A 51 7.26 3.33 -3.42
C GLY A 51 5.75 3.60 -3.46
N LEU A 52 4.95 2.67 -3.96
CA LEU A 52 3.48 2.74 -4.01
C LEU A 52 2.79 1.98 -2.87
N GLY A 53 3.54 1.62 -1.82
CA GLY A 53 3.05 0.76 -0.74
C GLY A 53 2.98 -0.71 -1.19
N GLU A 54 1.83 -1.34 -0.98
CA GLU A 54 1.59 -2.77 -1.21
C GLU A 54 1.32 -3.15 -2.67
N LEU A 55 1.26 -2.17 -3.58
CA LEU A 55 0.95 -2.44 -4.98
C LEU A 55 2.17 -3.02 -5.74
N PRO A 56 2.07 -4.22 -6.34
CA PRO A 56 3.16 -4.83 -7.09
C PRO A 56 3.48 -4.01 -8.34
N ARG A 57 4.75 -3.63 -8.52
CA ARG A 57 5.14 -2.70 -9.58
C ARG A 57 4.96 -3.28 -10.98
N ASN A 58 5.28 -4.55 -11.15
CA ASN A 58 5.14 -5.29 -12.41
C ASN A 58 3.67 -5.44 -12.87
N GLU A 59 2.70 -5.29 -11.97
CA GLU A 59 1.26 -5.34 -12.29
C GLU A 59 0.57 -3.97 -12.24
N THR A 60 1.30 -2.90 -11.86
CA THR A 60 0.72 -1.57 -11.63
C THR A 60 1.12 -0.59 -12.72
N LEU A 61 0.12 -0.05 -13.45
CA LEU A 61 0.27 1.12 -14.31
C LEU A 61 0.04 2.40 -13.50
N ILE A 62 1.06 3.28 -13.45
CA ILE A 62 0.93 4.64 -12.89
C ILE A 62 0.65 5.59 -14.05
N ALA A 63 -0.48 6.27 -14.01
CA ALA A 63 -0.90 7.23 -15.03
C ALA A 63 -1.32 8.57 -14.38
N ASP A 64 -0.87 9.68 -14.98
CA ASP A 64 -1.33 11.01 -14.60
C ASP A 64 -2.66 11.36 -15.28
N ILE A 65 -3.44 12.22 -14.63
CA ILE A 65 -4.62 12.85 -15.23
C ILE A 65 -4.25 14.19 -15.87
N LEU A 66 -4.97 14.58 -16.92
CA LEU A 66 -4.67 15.78 -17.70
C LEU A 66 -4.62 17.06 -16.84
N THR A 67 -5.52 17.19 -15.86
CA THR A 67 -5.56 18.36 -14.95
C THR A 67 -4.71 18.20 -13.68
N GLY A 68 -3.97 17.10 -13.54
CA GLY A 68 -3.07 16.83 -12.42
C GLY A 68 -3.78 16.37 -11.13
N ARG A 69 -4.62 17.20 -10.49
CA ARG A 69 -5.23 16.90 -9.17
C ARG A 69 -6.75 16.78 -9.22
N VAL A 70 -7.27 15.63 -8.80
CA VAL A 70 -8.71 15.42 -8.58
C VAL A 70 -9.15 16.11 -7.28
N GLY A 71 -10.01 17.12 -7.39
CA GLY A 71 -10.51 17.87 -6.22
C GLY A 71 -11.50 17.11 -5.31
N SER A 72 -11.97 15.93 -5.70
CA SER A 72 -12.89 15.11 -4.89
C SER A 72 -12.70 13.62 -5.16
N PRO A 73 -11.62 13.00 -4.63
CA PRO A 73 -11.26 11.61 -4.92
C PRO A 73 -12.19 10.59 -4.25
N ASN A 74 -13.14 11.03 -3.43
CA ASN A 74 -14.08 10.18 -2.69
C ASN A 74 -15.50 10.17 -3.27
N ASN A 75 -15.73 10.79 -4.42
CA ASN A 75 -17.05 10.87 -5.03
C ASN A 75 -16.98 10.57 -6.52
N PHE A 76 -17.46 9.37 -6.89
CA PHE A 76 -17.49 8.87 -8.26
C PHE A 76 -18.88 8.95 -8.91
N ASN A 77 -19.82 9.69 -8.31
CA ASN A 77 -21.14 9.87 -8.90
C ASN A 77 -21.05 10.66 -10.21
N GLU A 78 -21.51 10.05 -11.31
CA GLU A 78 -21.44 10.62 -12.65
C GLU A 78 -22.47 11.73 -12.89
N TRP A 79 -23.57 11.69 -12.15
CA TRP A 79 -24.75 12.55 -12.31
C TRP A 79 -24.64 13.91 -11.62
N VAL A 80 -23.48 14.22 -11.04
CA VAL A 80 -23.20 15.52 -10.42
C VAL A 80 -22.58 16.45 -11.47
N GLY A 81 -23.28 17.52 -11.84
CA GLY A 81 -22.91 18.38 -12.97
C GLY A 81 -21.64 19.24 -12.81
N TRP A 82 -21.11 19.38 -11.58
CA TRP A 82 -19.97 20.26 -11.28
C TRP A 82 -18.66 19.50 -11.01
N LYS A 83 -18.53 18.26 -11.49
CA LYS A 83 -17.32 17.45 -11.30
C LYS A 83 -16.52 17.32 -12.60
N TRP A 84 -15.19 17.34 -12.45
CA TRP A 84 -14.23 17.11 -13.52
C TRP A 84 -14.43 15.73 -14.16
N ARG A 85 -14.43 15.67 -15.49
CA ARG A 85 -14.66 14.43 -16.25
C ARG A 85 -13.38 13.60 -16.42
N ASP A 86 -12.20 14.21 -16.31
CA ASP A 86 -10.89 13.61 -16.53
C ASP A 86 -10.34 12.79 -15.34
N ARG A 87 -11.17 12.52 -14.33
CA ARG A 87 -10.86 11.68 -13.16
C ARG A 87 -10.83 10.16 -13.45
N GLY A 88 -10.62 9.78 -14.71
CA GLY A 88 -10.53 8.38 -15.17
C GLY A 88 -11.86 7.62 -15.30
N MET A 89 -13.00 8.17 -14.85
CA MET A 89 -14.28 7.45 -14.84
C MET A 89 -14.73 6.97 -16.21
N GLN A 90 -14.60 7.81 -17.25
CA GLN A 90 -14.92 7.40 -18.64
C GLN A 90 -13.99 6.30 -19.17
N ASN A 91 -12.75 6.23 -18.69
CA ASN A 91 -11.75 5.28 -19.19
C ASN A 91 -11.78 3.94 -18.48
N LEU A 92 -12.18 3.90 -17.20
CA LEU A 92 -11.97 2.72 -16.33
C LEU A 92 -13.24 2.17 -15.67
N ALA A 93 -14.34 2.94 -15.60
CA ALA A 93 -15.49 2.55 -14.79
C ALA A 93 -16.84 2.72 -15.51
N ASN A 94 -16.98 3.71 -16.39
CA ASN A 94 -18.19 3.96 -17.15
C ASN A 94 -18.06 3.31 -18.52
N GLU A 95 -18.60 2.11 -18.67
CA GLU A 95 -18.63 1.44 -19.95
C GLU A 95 -19.62 2.13 -20.89
N PRO A 96 -19.20 2.53 -22.11
CA PRO A 96 -20.12 3.06 -23.09
C PRO A 96 -20.90 1.92 -23.75
N MET A 97 -22.07 2.24 -24.31
CA MET A 97 -22.82 1.25 -25.12
C MET A 97 -22.05 0.85 -26.38
N TRP A 98 -21.33 1.81 -26.98
CA TRP A 98 -20.49 1.65 -28.17
C TRP A 98 -19.22 2.49 -28.04
N SER A 99 -18.14 2.12 -28.74
CA SER A 99 -16.85 2.82 -28.69
C SER A 99 -16.37 3.17 -30.09
N ILE A 100 -16.00 4.44 -30.32
CA ILE A 100 -15.51 4.86 -31.63
C ILE A 100 -14.00 4.61 -31.71
N ASP A 101 -13.56 3.87 -32.72
CA ASP A 101 -12.16 3.85 -33.11
C ASP A 101 -11.85 5.05 -34.02
N PHE A 102 -11.17 6.06 -33.47
CA PHE A 102 -10.83 7.26 -34.20
C PHE A 102 -9.84 7.03 -35.35
N ALA A 103 -9.10 5.91 -35.38
CA ALA A 103 -8.18 5.61 -36.46
C ALA A 103 -8.89 5.10 -37.71
N THR A 104 -9.98 4.35 -37.55
CA THR A 104 -10.75 3.72 -38.65
C THR A 104 -12.08 4.41 -38.92
N GLY A 105 -12.65 5.10 -37.93
CA GLY A 105 -13.97 5.72 -37.99
C GLY A 105 -15.12 4.75 -37.70
N GLU A 106 -14.82 3.54 -37.24
CA GLU A 106 -15.81 2.51 -36.90
C GLU A 106 -16.36 2.70 -35.47
N ILE A 107 -17.58 2.19 -35.23
CA ILE A 107 -18.32 2.21 -33.94
C ILE A 107 -18.37 0.79 -33.37
#